data_AF-I2GNZ2-F1
#
_entry.id   AF-I2GNZ2-F1
#
_cell.length_a   1.000
_cell.length_b   1.000
_cell.length_c   1.000
_cell.angle_alpha   90.00
_cell.angle_beta   90.00
_cell.angle_gamma   90.00
#
_symmetry.space_group_name_H-M   'P 1'
#
loop_
_entity.id
_entity.type
_entity.pdbx_description
1 polymer ?
#
loop_
_entity_poly.entity_id
_entity_poly.type
_entity_poly.pdbx_seq_one_letter_code
_entity_poly.pdbx_strand_id
1 'polypeptide(L)'
;MKSRVIFVSLVLGLGLAAEQATAATTFTDDSPAANKPATALLVNGTEKQFASYVEQRVSRFARKSDWQNYIKVVSLYNQNPVAVLSLNKATRDSFNNAANQVNEQLAKRSDSEASRWLTQANYTTRMINFLWDTDRRASEPLELE
;
A
#
# COMPACT_ATOMS: atom_id res chain seq x y z
N MET A 1 -13.23 -5.64 -51.28
CA MET A 1 -13.78 -4.91 -50.12
C MET A 1 -12.83 -5.10 -48.93
N LYS A 2 -12.26 -4.02 -48.38
CA LYS A 2 -11.37 -4.08 -47.19
C LYS A 2 -12.23 -3.95 -45.93
N SER A 3 -12.40 -5.05 -45.20
CA SER A 3 -13.09 -5.03 -43.90
C SER A 3 -12.07 -4.74 -42.80
N ARG A 4 -12.26 -3.66 -42.05
CA ARG A 4 -11.50 -3.37 -40.84
C ARG A 4 -12.28 -3.93 -39.65
N VAL A 5 -11.71 -4.90 -38.96
CA VAL A 5 -12.27 -5.45 -37.72
C VAL A 5 -11.68 -4.66 -36.56
N ILE A 6 -12.52 -3.93 -35.84
CA ILE A 6 -12.17 -3.26 -34.57
C ILE A 6 -12.67 -4.17 -33.45
N PHE A 7 -11.77 -4.72 -32.65
CA PHE A 7 -12.12 -5.41 -31.41
C PHE A 7 -12.20 -4.38 -30.28
N VAL A 8 -13.42 -3.99 -29.90
CA VAL A 8 -13.69 -3.30 -28.64
C VAL A 8 -14.04 -4.36 -27.62
N SER A 9 -13.09 -4.75 -26.78
CA SER A 9 -13.38 -5.52 -25.57
C SER A 9 -13.73 -4.54 -24.46
N LEU A 10 -15.04 -4.35 -24.28
CA LEU A 10 -15.64 -3.73 -23.11
C LEU A 10 -15.35 -4.61 -21.88
N VAL A 11 -14.39 -4.23 -21.04
CA VAL A 11 -14.21 -4.91 -19.74
C VAL A 11 -15.33 -4.42 -18.83
N LEU A 12 -16.31 -5.30 -18.66
CA LEU A 12 -17.44 -5.19 -17.73
C LEU A 12 -16.96 -4.85 -16.32
N GLY A 13 -17.45 -3.73 -15.81
CA GLY A 13 -17.34 -3.37 -14.41
C GLY A 13 -18.05 -4.41 -13.56
N LEU A 14 -17.28 -5.18 -12.80
CA LEU A 14 -17.79 -5.96 -11.68
C LEU A 14 -18.09 -4.99 -10.54
N GLY A 15 -19.33 -4.50 -10.53
CA GLY A 15 -19.93 -3.86 -9.38
C GLY A 15 -20.13 -4.90 -8.28
N LEU A 16 -19.33 -4.79 -7.22
CA LEU A 16 -19.68 -5.31 -5.90
C LEU A 16 -19.94 -4.07 -5.03
N ALA A 17 -21.21 -3.70 -4.94
CA ALA A 17 -21.69 -2.80 -3.91
C ALA A 17 -21.60 -3.53 -2.56
N ALA A 18 -20.45 -3.39 -1.91
CA ALA A 18 -20.36 -3.60 -0.48
C ALA A 18 -20.57 -2.23 0.16
N GLU A 19 -21.80 -1.96 0.64
CA GLU A 19 -22.03 -0.91 1.61
C GLU A 19 -21.26 -1.27 2.88
N GLN A 20 -20.02 -0.80 2.97
CA GLN A 20 -19.28 -0.81 4.22
C GLN A 20 -19.65 0.48 4.94
N ALA A 21 -20.34 0.33 6.07
CA ALA A 21 -20.57 1.40 7.02
C ALA A 21 -19.23 2.12 7.26
N THR A 22 -19.17 3.39 6.87
CA THR A 22 -18.02 4.24 7.18
C THR A 22 -18.09 4.52 8.67
N ALA A 23 -17.40 3.74 9.48
CA ALA A 23 -17.08 4.16 10.83
C ALA A 23 -16.08 5.31 10.69
N ALA A 24 -16.60 6.53 10.58
CA ALA A 24 -15.81 7.74 10.68
C ALA A 24 -15.28 7.82 12.12
N THR A 25 -14.10 7.28 12.36
CA THR A 25 -13.36 7.58 13.60
C THR A 25 -12.80 8.99 13.45
N THR A 26 -13.61 10.01 13.74
CA THR A 26 -13.12 11.36 14.02
C THR A 26 -12.35 11.31 15.34
N PHE A 27 -11.05 11.04 15.26
CA PHE A 27 -10.11 11.37 16.32
C PHE A 27 -9.84 12.88 16.26
N THR A 28 -10.69 13.69 16.88
CA THR A 28 -10.31 15.06 17.25
C THR A 28 -9.54 14.97 18.56
N ASP A 29 -8.23 14.72 18.44
CA ASP A 29 -7.26 14.91 19.51
C ASP A 29 -6.83 16.39 19.48
N ASP A 30 -7.26 17.18 20.46
CA ASP A 30 -6.98 18.62 20.58
C ASP A 30 -5.61 18.91 21.24
N SER A 31 -4.74 17.90 21.33
CA SER A 31 -3.37 18.07 21.85
C SER A 31 -2.50 18.91 20.89
N PRO A 32 -1.43 19.60 21.34
CA PRO A 32 -0.49 20.30 20.46
C PRO A 32 0.18 19.42 19.37
N ALA A 33 0.01 18.09 19.46
CA ALA A 33 0.36 17.10 18.45
C ALA A 33 -0.61 17.05 17.24
N ALA A 34 -1.80 17.64 17.34
CA ALA A 34 -2.84 17.70 16.29
C ALA A 34 -2.37 18.34 14.98
N ASN A 35 -1.32 19.14 15.02
CA ASN A 35 -0.72 19.79 13.85
C ASN A 35 0.28 18.91 13.09
N LYS A 36 0.61 17.71 13.60
CA LYS A 36 1.23 16.68 12.78
C LYS A 36 0.11 15.79 12.27
N PRO A 37 -0.05 15.60 10.95
CA PRO A 37 -0.98 14.58 10.47
C PRO A 37 -0.59 13.29 11.18
N ALA A 38 -1.53 12.72 11.94
CA ALA A 38 -1.36 11.41 12.54
C ALA A 38 -0.71 10.55 11.48
N THR A 39 0.39 9.91 11.86
CA THR A 39 1.30 9.14 11.02
C THR A 39 0.53 8.02 10.31
N ALA A 40 -0.24 8.37 9.29
CA ALA A 40 -1.34 7.56 8.84
C ALA A 40 -0.77 6.39 8.04
N LEU A 41 -1.11 5.19 8.44
CA LEU A 41 -0.85 4.01 7.63
C LEU A 41 -1.79 4.04 6.42
N LEU A 42 -1.41 3.35 5.35
CA LEU A 42 -2.27 3.08 4.20
C LEU A 42 -3.32 2.02 4.58
N VAL A 43 -4.18 2.30 5.56
CA VAL A 43 -5.23 1.41 6.09
C VAL A 43 -6.62 2.04 5.93
N ASN A 44 -7.68 1.28 6.22
CA ASN A 44 -9.07 1.78 6.26
C ASN A 44 -9.52 2.47 4.97
N GLY A 45 -9.10 1.98 3.80
CA GLY A 45 -9.49 2.52 2.49
C GLY A 45 -8.55 3.61 1.95
N THR A 46 -7.60 4.11 2.75
CA THR A 46 -6.60 5.07 2.27
C THR A 46 -5.64 4.44 1.24
N GLU A 47 -5.47 3.12 1.24
CA GLU A 47 -4.72 2.41 0.20
C GLU A 47 -5.35 2.54 -1.19
N LYS A 48 -6.70 2.63 -1.26
CA LYS A 48 -7.42 2.82 -2.53
C LYS A 48 -7.27 4.25 -3.04
N GLN A 49 -7.29 5.23 -2.15
CA GLN A 49 -7.02 6.63 -2.48
C GLN A 49 -5.59 6.79 -2.99
N PHE A 50 -4.63 6.15 -2.31
CA PHE A 50 -3.25 6.11 -2.75
C PHE A 50 -3.09 5.44 -4.12
N ALA A 51 -3.77 4.31 -4.36
CA ALA A 51 -3.75 3.66 -5.66
C ALA A 51 -4.31 4.57 -6.77
N SER A 52 -5.44 5.23 -6.54
CA SER A 52 -6.01 6.20 -7.47
C SER A 52 -5.04 7.35 -7.76
N TYR A 53 -4.35 7.87 -6.75
CA TYR A 53 -3.32 8.89 -6.94
C TYR A 53 -2.19 8.39 -7.84
N VAL A 54 -1.64 7.20 -7.57
CA VAL A 54 -0.54 6.62 -8.34
C VAL A 54 -0.97 6.34 -9.79
N GLU A 55 -2.18 5.85 -10.00
CA GLU A 55 -2.74 5.62 -11.34
C GLU A 55 -2.90 6.92 -12.14
N GLN A 56 -3.36 7.99 -11.52
CA GLN A 56 -3.60 9.27 -12.19
C GLN A 56 -2.32 10.08 -12.40
N ARG A 57 -1.46 10.13 -11.39
CA ARG A 57 -0.30 11.03 -11.34
C ARG A 57 0.99 10.34 -11.74
N VAL A 58 1.12 9.04 -11.52
CA VAL A 58 2.32 8.24 -11.79
C VAL A 58 2.00 7.05 -12.70
N SER A 59 1.09 7.25 -13.65
CA SER A 59 0.46 6.21 -14.48
C SER A 59 1.42 5.21 -15.16
N ARG A 60 2.60 5.67 -15.58
CA ARG A 60 3.64 4.78 -16.16
C ARG A 60 4.19 3.80 -15.13
N PHE A 61 4.40 4.26 -13.90
CA PHE A 61 4.84 3.42 -12.81
C PHE A 61 3.74 2.47 -12.33
N ALA A 62 2.48 2.93 -12.32
CA ALA A 62 1.32 2.11 -11.95
C ALA A 62 1.16 0.84 -12.79
N ARG A 63 1.80 0.76 -13.96
CA ARG A 63 1.78 -0.41 -14.85
C ARG A 63 2.96 -1.37 -14.62
N LYS A 64 3.92 -1.02 -13.76
CA LYS A 64 5.09 -1.84 -13.49
C LYS A 64 4.79 -2.89 -12.42
N SER A 65 5.54 -3.99 -12.47
CA SER A 65 5.48 -5.06 -11.47
C SER A 65 5.77 -4.56 -10.05
N ASP A 66 6.66 -3.56 -9.91
CA ASP A 66 6.98 -3.00 -8.59
C ASP A 66 5.74 -2.42 -7.92
N TRP A 67 4.93 -1.64 -8.64
CA TRP A 67 3.67 -1.13 -8.11
C TRP A 67 2.72 -2.26 -7.71
N GLN A 68 2.55 -3.27 -8.58
CA GLN A 68 1.67 -4.40 -8.33
C GLN A 68 2.10 -5.21 -7.11
N ASN A 69 3.41 -5.44 -6.94
CA ASN A 69 3.97 -6.15 -5.79
C ASN A 69 3.78 -5.36 -4.49
N TYR A 70 3.98 -4.04 -4.53
CA TYR A 70 3.75 -3.17 -3.39
C TYR A 70 2.28 -3.22 -2.94
N ILE A 71 1.36 -2.91 -3.84
CA ILE A 71 -0.06 -2.77 -3.47
C ILE A 71 -0.69 -4.11 -3.09
N LYS A 72 -0.19 -5.23 -3.64
CA LYS A 72 -0.63 -6.58 -3.27
C LYS A 72 -0.36 -6.87 -1.79
N VAL A 73 0.85 -6.59 -1.32
CA VAL A 73 1.22 -6.86 0.09
C VAL A 73 0.56 -5.87 1.03
N VAL A 74 0.44 -4.59 0.66
CA VAL A 74 -0.33 -3.61 1.45
C VAL A 74 -1.81 -4.02 1.55
N SER A 75 -2.39 -4.49 0.45
CA SER A 75 -3.78 -4.99 0.46
C SER A 75 -3.94 -6.22 1.36
N LEU A 76 -2.98 -7.15 1.32
CA LEU A 76 -2.97 -8.31 2.22
C LEU A 76 -2.91 -7.88 3.69
N TYR A 77 -2.01 -6.95 4.01
CA TYR A 77 -1.86 -6.38 5.35
C TYR A 77 -3.17 -5.74 5.83
N ASN A 78 -3.85 -4.96 4.98
CA ASN A 78 -5.10 -4.29 5.35
C ASN A 78 -6.27 -5.25 5.53
N GLN A 79 -6.32 -6.34 4.74
CA GLN A 79 -7.35 -7.35 4.87
C GLN A 79 -7.14 -8.20 6.13
N ASN A 80 -5.90 -8.60 6.38
CA ASN A 80 -5.52 -9.37 7.56
C ASN A 80 -4.04 -9.14 7.88
N PRO A 81 -3.71 -8.31 8.89
CA PRO A 81 -2.34 -7.97 9.21
C PRO A 81 -1.42 -9.16 9.46
N VAL A 82 -1.91 -10.24 10.09
CA VAL A 82 -1.08 -11.43 10.39
C VAL A 82 -0.83 -12.29 9.15
N ALA A 83 -1.61 -12.16 8.09
CA ALA A 83 -1.42 -12.93 6.86
C ALA A 83 -0.11 -12.58 6.13
N VAL A 84 0.49 -11.41 6.42
CA VAL A 84 1.81 -11.07 5.86
C VAL A 84 2.92 -11.96 6.41
N LEU A 85 2.74 -12.58 7.57
CA LEU A 85 3.73 -13.46 8.18
C LEU A 85 3.96 -14.74 7.36
N SER A 86 2.94 -15.23 6.65
CA SER A 86 3.07 -16.42 5.81
C SER A 86 3.80 -16.15 4.47
N LEU A 87 4.17 -14.91 4.18
CA LEU A 87 4.90 -14.57 2.96
C LEU A 87 6.33 -15.12 3.01
N ASN A 88 6.77 -15.76 1.92
CA ASN A 88 8.14 -16.27 1.81
C ASN A 88 9.18 -15.15 1.63
N LYS A 89 10.46 -15.47 1.85
CA LYS A 89 11.57 -14.51 1.74
C LYS A 89 11.59 -13.76 0.40
N ALA A 90 11.42 -14.47 -0.72
CA ALA A 90 11.43 -13.85 -2.05
C ALA A 90 10.33 -12.79 -2.22
N THR A 91 9.14 -13.04 -1.66
CA THR A 91 8.03 -12.08 -1.69
C THR A 91 8.30 -10.88 -0.78
N ARG A 92 8.85 -11.12 0.41
CA ARG A 92 9.26 -10.05 1.34
C ARG A 92 10.34 -9.15 0.72
N ASP A 93 11.35 -9.73 0.06
CA ASP A 93 12.40 -8.99 -0.64
C ASP A 93 11.84 -8.19 -1.82
N SER A 94 10.95 -8.80 -2.62
CA SER A 94 10.28 -8.12 -3.73
C SER A 94 9.43 -6.93 -3.27
N PHE A 95 8.72 -7.08 -2.15
CA PHE A 95 7.97 -5.99 -1.52
C PHE A 95 8.87 -4.83 -1.08
N ASN A 96 9.99 -5.11 -0.41
CA ASN A 96 10.91 -4.08 0.04
C ASN A 96 11.56 -3.32 -1.12
N ASN A 97 11.95 -4.03 -2.19
CA ASN A 97 12.43 -3.39 -3.42
C ASN A 97 11.35 -2.52 -4.06
N ALA A 98 10.12 -3.02 -4.13
CA ALA A 98 8.98 -2.28 -4.65
C ALA A 98 8.66 -1.03 -3.81
N ALA A 99 8.76 -1.10 -2.49
CA ALA A 99 8.58 0.04 -1.60
C ALA A 99 9.62 1.14 -1.84
N ASN A 100 10.88 0.77 -2.07
CA ASN A 100 11.92 1.72 -2.47
C ASN A 100 11.57 2.42 -3.79
N GLN A 101 11.10 1.66 -4.79
CA GLN A 101 10.68 2.23 -6.08
C GLN A 101 9.47 3.17 -5.93
N VAL A 102 8.48 2.81 -5.12
CA VAL A 102 7.35 3.70 -4.79
C VAL A 102 7.85 5.01 -4.19
N ASN A 103 8.73 4.93 -3.19
CA ASN A 103 9.29 6.11 -2.53
C ASN A 103 10.07 7.00 -3.50
N GLU A 104 10.89 6.43 -4.37
CA GLU A 104 11.61 7.18 -5.40
C GLU A 104 10.66 7.91 -6.35
N GLN A 105 9.57 7.28 -6.77
CA GLN A 105 8.60 7.92 -7.66
C GLN A 105 7.86 9.06 -6.96
N LEU A 106 7.51 8.90 -5.69
CA LEU A 106 6.83 9.94 -4.91
C LEU A 106 7.78 11.10 -4.58
N ALA A 107 9.03 10.82 -4.22
CA ALA A 107 10.03 11.84 -3.91
C ALA A 107 10.42 12.72 -5.11
N LYS A 108 10.25 12.22 -6.34
CA LYS A 108 10.45 12.99 -7.58
C LYS A 108 9.36 14.04 -7.82
N ARG A 109 8.30 14.05 -7.01
CA ARG A 109 7.16 14.96 -7.17
C ARG A 109 7.21 16.08 -6.13
N SER A 110 6.74 17.26 -6.54
CA SER A 110 6.69 18.46 -5.70
C SER A 110 5.31 18.75 -5.11
N ASP A 111 4.29 17.95 -5.46
CA ASP A 111 2.93 18.16 -4.94
C ASP A 111 2.81 17.67 -3.48
N SER A 112 2.05 18.41 -2.67
CA SER A 112 1.86 18.13 -1.24
C SER A 112 1.22 16.76 -0.99
N GLU A 113 0.43 16.28 -1.94
CA GLU A 113 -0.18 14.95 -1.89
C GLU A 113 0.87 13.85 -2.04
N ALA A 114 1.85 14.00 -2.93
CA ALA A 114 2.99 13.10 -3.04
C ALA A 114 3.77 12.99 -1.73
N SER A 115 4.03 14.12 -1.07
CA SER A 115 4.74 14.14 0.22
C SER A 115 3.93 13.40 1.30
N ARG A 116 2.60 13.61 1.35
CA ARG A 116 1.72 12.85 2.23
C ARG A 116 1.82 11.36 1.95
N TRP A 117 1.65 10.95 0.69
CA TRP A 117 1.69 9.54 0.31
C TRP A 117 3.06 8.90 0.56
N LEU A 118 4.15 9.63 0.36
CA LEU A 118 5.50 9.17 0.66
C LEU A 118 5.64 8.86 2.15
N THR A 119 5.14 9.73 3.01
CA THR A 119 5.13 9.49 4.46
C THR A 119 4.32 8.23 4.80
N GLN A 120 3.08 8.14 4.32
CA GLN A 120 2.20 7.01 4.64
C GLN A 120 2.73 5.66 4.11
N ALA A 121 3.26 5.65 2.88
CA ALA A 121 3.88 4.47 2.27
C ALA A 121 5.09 3.98 3.07
N ASN A 122 5.93 4.90 3.54
CA ASN A 122 7.06 4.58 4.41
C ASN A 122 6.62 3.97 5.74
N TYR A 123 5.64 4.57 6.42
CA TYR A 123 5.18 4.05 7.71
C TYR A 123 4.51 2.69 7.59
N THR A 124 3.71 2.49 6.54
CA THR A 124 3.10 1.18 6.24
C THR A 124 4.15 0.11 5.99
N THR A 125 5.17 0.42 5.17
CA THR A 125 6.28 -0.49 4.90
C THR A 125 7.03 -0.86 6.18
N ARG A 126 7.32 0.12 7.04
CA ARG A 126 7.97 -0.11 8.33
C ARG A 126 7.15 -0.98 9.26
N MET A 127 5.83 -0.81 9.29
CA MET A 127 4.94 -1.63 10.11
C MET A 127 4.90 -3.09 9.65
N ILE A 128 4.82 -3.33 8.33
CA ILE A 128 4.87 -4.68 7.76
C ILE A 128 6.23 -5.33 8.06
N ASN A 129 7.34 -4.61 7.87
CA ASN A 129 8.67 -5.12 8.19
C ASN A 129 8.85 -5.42 9.68
N PHE A 130 8.28 -4.59 10.56
CA PHE A 130 8.28 -4.84 11.99
C PHE A 130 7.63 -6.18 12.33
N LEU A 131 6.49 -6.52 11.72
CA LEU A 131 5.84 -7.82 11.92
C LEU A 131 6.77 -8.98 11.53
N TRP A 132 7.47 -8.87 10.40
CA TRP A 132 8.43 -9.90 9.97
C TRP A 132 9.65 -10.01 10.86
N ASP A 133 10.16 -8.88 11.36
CA ASP A 133 11.29 -8.86 12.29
C ASP A 133 10.92 -9.46 13.64
N THR A 134 9.73 -9.18 14.15
CA THR A 134 9.22 -9.78 15.39
C THR A 134 9.00 -11.28 15.25
N ASP A 135 8.36 -11.73 14.16
CA ASP A 135 8.14 -13.15 13.85
C ASP A 135 9.46 -13.93 13.76
N ARG A 136 10.48 -13.33 13.12
CA ARG A 136 11.83 -13.90 13.05
C ARG A 136 12.45 -14.06 14.45
N ARG A 137 12.41 -13.01 15.27
CA ARG A 137 12.99 -13.04 16.64
C ARG A 137 12.27 -14.03 17.55
N ALA A 138 10.95 -14.15 17.42
CA ALA A 138 10.17 -15.11 18.20
C ALA A 138 10.45 -16.58 17.82
N SER A 139 10.98 -16.80 16.62
CA SER A 139 11.33 -18.14 16.10
C SER A 139 12.79 -18.53 16.42
N GLU A 140 13.59 -17.61 16.95
CA GLU A 140 14.96 -17.92 17.40
C GLU A 140 14.88 -18.68 18.74
N PRO A 141 15.49 -19.89 18.85
CA PRO A 141 15.51 -20.63 20.10
C PRO A 141 16.21 -19.78 21.18
N LEU A 142 15.63 -19.73 22.37
CA LEU A 142 16.28 -19.17 23.56
C LEU A 142 17.54 -20.00 23.83
N GLU A 143 18.71 -19.46 23.49
CA GLU A 143 19.97 -19.94 24.04
C GLU A 143 19.95 -19.59 25.54
N LEU A 144 19.61 -20.57 26.37
CA LEU A 144 19.77 -20.51 27.81
C LEU A 144 21.26 -20.80 28.09
N GLU A 145 22.02 -19.76 28.47
CA GLU A 145 23.35 -19.89 29.08
C GLU A 145 23.27 -20.53 30.48
#